data_AF-A0A928DC64-F1
#
_entry.id   AF-A0A928DC64-F1
#
_cell.length_a   1.000
_cell.length_b   1.000
_cell.length_c   1.000
_cell.angle_alpha   90.00
_cell.angle_beta   90.00
_cell.angle_gamma   90.00
#
_symmetry.space_group_name_H-M   'P 1'
#
loop_
_entity.id
_entity.type
_entity.pdbx_description
1 polymer ?
#
loop_
_entity_poly.entity_id
_entity_poly.type
_entity_poly.pdbx_seq_one_letter_code
_entity_poly.pdbx_strand_id
1 'polypeptide(L)'
;MRFGYFKHWHQPEFPCQEFMKEQGFDVKQIDYSKPKYLEDFDVAIVEQNGFNDYIENDEEYIAGWVKRGGILLFMHQDYQRWAPYFLPNEVGYTQLIHRHIPTIGDATKYGDEPYYIYMMPWIEKEGKGLFNVPEKITPDEMIDWRVCSNTFRIIRQYKQTPAEMLRTAAQSCYLANPNWDILGSYMDPGVRDGALILRAKYGKGMFFLNQLLFPEQRPADDDRCLAFWKKYLKNLEAYFERFKNGEPEPVIEESKELPIKKNYKLNIHMHSLDWYGCDSAPGTINAMMRYMNFDICGLAVKDVGPYAGKLDPAKYSDDKVLFLDGQEYHPFNWQTCTDHIGHNNYHMLPIGIDPDAYTPEFTRSLYGDDEVDAYVKKAINYVHEKHGAVCATHPVKVDYWTKYDYDAVDEEPLIPMSGTIIEKYWLDGGRIALMNSVDLFGFRRILDNPAVNFVYLNGEKPCRDSVVKAIRNHHTIAAAWFNEADVTLNGHLPGDVITREEAENGVVSISAEITKGVIKEVRVYSGADVIFKATPGTKTVNMEVPLKGLKLDKYIRVEAEGEKERYIMASTPFFFE
;
A
#
# COMPACT_ATOMS: atom_id res chain seq x y z
N MET A 1 -20.43 -28.89 -0.06
CA MET A 1 -19.53 -30.02 0.31
C MET A 1 -19.72 -30.48 1.76
N ARG A 2 -19.20 -31.66 2.16
CA ARG A 2 -19.14 -32.11 3.58
C ARG A 2 -17.77 -31.80 4.20
N PHE A 3 -17.75 -30.99 5.25
CA PHE A 3 -16.54 -30.59 5.96
C PHE A 3 -16.44 -31.32 7.31
N GLY A 4 -15.28 -31.90 7.58
CA GLY A 4 -14.90 -32.43 8.89
C GLY A 4 -13.87 -31.51 9.55
N TYR A 5 -13.94 -31.27 10.86
CA TYR A 5 -12.89 -30.53 11.58
C TYR A 5 -12.27 -31.35 12.71
N PHE A 6 -10.94 -31.26 12.84
CA PHE A 6 -10.22 -31.78 14.00
C PHE A 6 -10.33 -30.78 15.15
N LYS A 7 -11.09 -31.14 16.18
CA LYS A 7 -11.27 -30.30 17.36
C LYS A 7 -9.94 -30.18 18.12
N HIS A 8 -9.38 -28.99 18.17
CA HIS A 8 -8.18 -28.71 18.96
C HIS A 8 -8.48 -28.71 20.47
N TRP A 9 -7.51 -29.08 21.31
CA TRP A 9 -7.69 -29.12 22.77
C TRP A 9 -7.90 -27.72 23.37
N HIS A 10 -7.31 -26.68 22.77
CA HIS A 10 -7.64 -25.29 23.05
C HIS A 10 -8.75 -24.86 22.09
N GLN A 11 -9.88 -24.40 22.66
CA GLN A 11 -11.02 -23.90 21.91
C GLN A 11 -11.12 -22.39 22.15
N PRO A 12 -10.95 -21.55 21.12
CA PRO A 12 -11.14 -20.12 21.26
C PRO A 12 -12.62 -19.78 21.53
N GLU A 13 -12.88 -18.57 22.03
CA GLU A 13 -14.24 -18.09 22.30
C GLU A 13 -15.09 -18.08 21.03
N PHE A 14 -14.46 -17.69 19.92
CA PHE A 14 -15.09 -17.66 18.61
C PHE A 14 -14.32 -18.57 17.65
N PRO A 15 -14.77 -19.82 17.48
CA PRO A 15 -14.02 -20.80 16.69
C PRO A 15 -14.57 -20.85 15.25
N CYS A 16 -13.68 -21.06 14.26
CA CYS A 16 -13.98 -20.92 12.83
C CYS A 16 -15.14 -21.83 12.36
N GLN A 17 -15.23 -23.05 12.87
CA GLN A 17 -16.29 -24.00 12.58
C GLN A 17 -17.69 -23.51 13.01
N GLU A 18 -17.81 -22.74 14.09
CA GLU A 18 -19.10 -22.15 14.47
C GLU A 18 -19.48 -21.07 13.46
N PHE A 19 -18.54 -20.22 13.05
CA PHE A 19 -18.77 -19.26 11.98
C PHE A 19 -19.15 -19.93 10.65
N MET A 20 -18.51 -21.04 10.28
CA MET A 20 -18.91 -21.83 9.11
C MET A 20 -20.35 -22.35 9.24
N LYS A 21 -20.75 -22.87 10.40
CA LYS A 21 -22.16 -23.29 10.61
C LYS A 21 -23.13 -22.10 10.49
N GLU A 22 -22.77 -20.93 11.05
CA GLU A 22 -23.56 -19.70 10.91
C GLU A 22 -23.72 -19.28 9.43
N GLN A 23 -22.72 -19.53 8.59
CA GLN A 23 -22.78 -19.28 7.14
C GLN A 23 -23.46 -20.42 6.34
N GLY A 24 -23.93 -21.50 7.00
CA GLY A 24 -24.70 -22.57 6.39
C GLY A 24 -23.90 -23.76 5.83
N PHE A 25 -22.61 -23.87 6.16
CA PHE A 25 -21.78 -25.01 5.73
C PHE A 25 -22.08 -26.29 6.53
N ASP A 26 -22.07 -27.46 5.87
CA ASP A 26 -22.17 -28.77 6.55
C ASP A 26 -20.83 -29.15 7.18
N VAL A 27 -20.63 -28.70 8.42
CA VAL A 27 -19.39 -28.89 9.21
C VAL A 27 -19.66 -29.77 10.42
N LYS A 28 -18.94 -30.88 10.55
CA LYS A 28 -19.04 -31.82 11.70
C LYS A 28 -17.67 -32.14 12.29
N GLN A 29 -17.67 -32.45 13.59
CA GLN A 29 -16.45 -32.86 14.26
C GLN A 29 -15.99 -34.22 13.73
N ILE A 30 -14.69 -34.34 13.45
CA ILE A 30 -14.06 -35.62 13.13
C ILE A 30 -13.86 -36.42 14.43
N ASP A 31 -14.40 -37.63 14.46
CA ASP A 31 -14.22 -38.58 15.55
C ASP A 31 -13.08 -39.56 15.23
N TYR A 32 -11.85 -39.11 15.49
CA TYR A 32 -10.61 -39.86 15.24
C TYR A 32 -10.41 -41.05 16.18
N SER A 33 -11.35 -41.33 17.10
CA SER A 33 -11.33 -42.55 17.93
C SER A 33 -11.82 -43.80 17.18
N LYS A 34 -12.37 -43.63 15.97
CA LYS A 34 -12.93 -44.70 15.14
C LYS A 34 -12.06 -44.96 13.93
N PRO A 35 -11.99 -46.22 13.44
CA PRO A 35 -11.34 -46.49 12.16
C PRO A 35 -12.09 -45.78 11.02
N LYS A 36 -11.37 -45.39 9.98
CA LYS A 36 -11.93 -44.77 8.76
C LYS A 36 -12.68 -43.45 9.01
N TYR A 37 -12.26 -42.69 10.02
CA TYR A 37 -12.93 -41.47 10.49
C TYR A 37 -13.01 -40.32 9.48
N LEU A 38 -12.31 -40.42 8.33
CA LEU A 38 -12.31 -39.41 7.26
C LEU A 38 -13.25 -39.74 6.09
N GLU A 39 -13.78 -40.97 6.00
CA GLU A 39 -14.51 -41.41 4.80
C GLU A 39 -15.86 -40.68 4.58
N ASP A 40 -16.41 -40.09 5.65
CA ASP A 40 -17.66 -39.32 5.60
C ASP A 40 -17.46 -37.86 5.15
N PHE A 41 -16.22 -37.44 4.88
CA PHE A 41 -15.89 -36.05 4.60
C PHE A 41 -15.26 -35.88 3.21
N ASP A 42 -15.55 -34.73 2.60
CA ASP A 42 -14.90 -34.30 1.37
C ASP A 42 -13.64 -33.46 1.67
N VAL A 43 -13.73 -32.68 2.74
CA VAL A 43 -12.65 -31.81 3.25
C VAL A 43 -12.45 -32.08 4.73
N ALA A 44 -11.20 -32.24 5.15
CA ALA A 44 -10.80 -32.32 6.55
C ALA A 44 -10.04 -31.04 6.91
N ILE A 45 -10.50 -30.34 7.94
CA ILE A 45 -9.97 -29.06 8.40
C ILE A 45 -9.12 -29.32 9.64
N VAL A 46 -7.84 -28.96 9.54
CA VAL A 46 -6.98 -28.76 10.71
C VAL A 46 -7.13 -27.29 11.10
N GLU A 47 -7.84 -27.05 12.21
CA GLU A 47 -8.17 -25.71 12.69
C GLU A 47 -6.91 -24.88 13.02
N GLN A 48 -7.09 -23.57 13.25
CA GLN A 48 -5.99 -22.68 13.62
C GLN A 48 -5.25 -23.23 14.85
N ASN A 49 -3.93 -23.44 14.71
CA ASN A 49 -3.07 -24.10 15.70
C ASN A 49 -3.52 -25.51 16.12
N GLY A 50 -4.40 -26.14 15.32
CA GLY A 50 -5.03 -27.42 15.55
C GLY A 50 -4.12 -28.63 15.35
N PHE A 51 -2.97 -28.44 14.69
CA PHE A 51 -2.03 -29.52 14.40
C PHE A 51 -1.46 -30.11 15.70
N ASN A 52 -1.48 -31.45 15.80
CA ASN A 52 -1.11 -32.19 16.99
C ASN A 52 -0.65 -33.61 16.63
N ASP A 53 -0.11 -34.31 17.64
CA ASP A 53 0.47 -35.66 17.51
C ASP A 53 -0.49 -36.69 16.87
N TYR A 54 -1.81 -36.60 17.05
CA TYR A 54 -2.73 -37.56 16.42
C TYR A 54 -2.77 -37.40 14.90
N ILE A 55 -2.72 -36.16 14.42
CA ILE A 55 -2.69 -35.86 12.98
C ILE A 55 -1.34 -36.24 12.40
N GLU A 56 -0.26 -36.01 13.16
CA GLU A 56 1.10 -36.35 12.74
C GLU A 56 1.33 -37.87 12.65
N ASN A 57 0.79 -38.66 13.58
CA ASN A 57 1.05 -40.11 13.67
C ASN A 57 0.10 -41.01 12.85
N ASP A 58 -0.89 -40.43 12.17
CA ASP A 58 -1.79 -41.16 11.24
C ASP A 58 -1.66 -40.62 9.80
N GLU A 59 -0.48 -40.08 9.51
CA GLU A 59 -0.10 -39.42 8.26
C GLU A 59 -0.27 -40.35 7.06
N GLU A 60 0.03 -41.64 7.19
CA GLU A 60 -0.13 -42.61 6.10
C GLU A 60 -1.61 -42.77 5.70
N TYR A 61 -2.50 -42.87 6.68
CA TYR A 61 -3.93 -42.99 6.42
C TYR A 61 -4.49 -41.70 5.83
N ILE A 62 -4.14 -40.55 6.40
CA ILE A 62 -4.53 -39.22 5.91
C ILE A 62 -4.05 -39.02 4.48
N ALA A 63 -2.78 -39.29 4.19
CA ALA A 63 -2.21 -39.23 2.84
C ALA A 63 -2.95 -40.19 1.89
N GLY A 64 -3.24 -41.40 2.34
CA GLY A 64 -4.04 -42.36 1.57
C GLY A 64 -5.44 -41.84 1.24
N TRP A 65 -6.12 -41.20 2.20
CA TRP A 65 -7.42 -40.58 2.00
C TRP A 65 -7.37 -39.41 1.03
N VAL A 66 -6.39 -38.50 1.17
CA VAL A 66 -6.14 -37.42 0.20
C VAL A 66 -5.91 -38.01 -1.20
N LYS A 67 -5.03 -39.01 -1.33
CA LYS A 67 -4.73 -39.67 -2.61
C LYS A 67 -5.98 -40.22 -3.32
N ARG A 68 -6.99 -40.66 -2.56
CA ARG A 68 -8.28 -41.17 -3.09
C ARG A 68 -9.25 -40.06 -3.51
N GLY A 69 -9.04 -38.81 -3.09
CA GLY A 69 -9.90 -37.67 -3.44
C GLY A 69 -10.27 -36.76 -2.26
N GLY A 70 -9.70 -36.97 -1.08
CA GLY A 70 -9.87 -36.08 0.07
C GLY A 70 -9.11 -34.76 -0.09
N ILE A 71 -9.57 -33.72 0.60
CA ILE A 71 -8.90 -32.41 0.67
C ILE A 71 -8.51 -32.14 2.11
N LEU A 72 -7.22 -31.96 2.39
CA LEU A 72 -6.76 -31.59 3.72
C LEU A 72 -6.46 -30.09 3.76
N LEU A 73 -7.28 -29.33 4.48
CA LEU A 73 -7.17 -27.89 4.66
C LEU A 73 -6.51 -27.57 6.01
N PHE A 74 -5.33 -26.98 5.98
CA PHE A 74 -4.69 -26.38 7.14
C PHE A 74 -5.06 -24.91 7.21
N MET A 75 -5.72 -24.53 8.30
CA MET A 75 -5.85 -23.14 8.71
C MET A 75 -4.53 -22.70 9.37
N HIS A 76 -4.38 -21.41 9.68
CA HIS A 76 -3.16 -20.84 10.22
C HIS A 76 -2.50 -21.73 11.29
N GLN A 77 -1.21 -22.03 11.15
CA GLN A 77 -0.46 -22.84 12.12
C GLN A 77 0.69 -22.03 12.71
N ASP A 78 1.01 -22.30 13.97
CA ASP A 78 2.22 -21.80 14.60
C ASP A 78 3.45 -22.51 14.02
N TYR A 79 4.44 -21.74 13.56
CA TYR A 79 5.73 -22.25 13.09
C TYR A 79 6.45 -23.14 14.12
N GLN A 80 6.22 -22.93 15.42
CA GLN A 80 6.81 -23.75 16.48
C GLN A 80 6.22 -25.17 16.55
N ARG A 81 5.02 -25.36 15.98
CA ARG A 81 4.29 -26.63 15.97
C ARG A 81 4.23 -27.26 14.58
N TRP A 82 4.75 -26.58 13.58
CA TRP A 82 4.77 -27.08 12.22
C TRP A 82 5.75 -28.27 12.11
N ALA A 83 5.20 -29.47 11.94
CA ALA A 83 5.98 -30.68 11.68
C ALA A 83 5.75 -31.15 10.23
N PRO A 84 6.55 -30.72 9.25
CA PRO A 84 6.33 -31.02 7.83
C PRO A 84 6.45 -32.51 7.48
N TYR A 85 6.89 -33.36 8.41
CA TYR A 85 7.02 -34.81 8.21
C TYR A 85 5.68 -35.50 7.94
N PHE A 86 4.55 -34.91 8.37
CA PHE A 86 3.22 -35.47 8.04
C PHE A 86 2.90 -35.42 6.53
N LEU A 87 3.58 -34.54 5.77
CA LEU A 87 3.33 -34.41 4.34
C LEU A 87 3.97 -35.58 3.57
N PRO A 88 3.30 -36.13 2.54
CA PRO A 88 3.92 -37.13 1.66
C PRO A 88 5.21 -36.62 1.03
N ASN A 89 6.20 -37.51 0.89
CA ASN A 89 7.49 -37.18 0.27
C ASN A 89 7.33 -36.58 -1.14
N GLU A 90 6.30 -37.00 -1.87
CA GLU A 90 6.01 -36.55 -3.23
C GLU A 90 5.56 -35.08 -3.31
N VAL A 91 4.89 -34.55 -2.28
CA VAL A 91 4.53 -33.11 -2.24
C VAL A 91 5.69 -32.26 -1.71
N GLY A 92 6.73 -32.91 -1.18
CA GLY A 92 7.97 -32.26 -0.75
C GLY A 92 7.86 -31.47 0.55
N TYR A 93 9.02 -31.06 1.05
CA TYR A 93 9.15 -30.32 2.29
C TYR A 93 8.75 -28.85 2.11
N THR A 94 7.90 -28.34 3.00
CA THR A 94 7.54 -26.92 3.07
C THR A 94 7.88 -26.42 4.47
N GLN A 95 8.72 -25.39 4.57
CA GLN A 95 9.07 -24.79 5.86
C GLN A 95 8.03 -23.74 6.23
N LEU A 96 7.60 -23.69 7.49
CA LEU A 96 6.86 -22.55 8.02
C LEU A 96 7.83 -21.66 8.80
N ILE A 97 7.88 -20.39 8.45
CA ILE A 97 8.79 -19.40 9.03
C ILE A 97 7.99 -18.39 9.83
N HIS A 98 8.44 -18.17 11.07
CA HIS A 98 7.97 -17.05 11.85
C HIS A 98 8.34 -15.75 11.16
N ARG A 99 7.33 -15.05 10.66
CA ARG A 99 7.51 -13.74 10.10
C ARG A 99 6.31 -12.93 10.53
N HIS A 100 6.56 -11.78 11.14
CA HIS A 100 5.63 -10.68 11.32
C HIS A 100 6.50 -9.45 11.56
N ILE A 101 5.98 -8.27 11.23
CA ILE A 101 6.78 -7.05 11.23
C ILE A 101 6.38 -6.22 12.45
N PRO A 102 7.21 -6.18 13.52
CA PRO A 102 7.01 -5.21 14.57
C PRO A 102 7.28 -3.81 14.00
N THR A 103 6.46 -2.86 14.40
CA THR A 103 6.66 -1.46 14.01
C THR A 103 7.93 -0.91 14.63
N ILE A 104 8.59 0.02 13.94
CA ILE A 104 9.30 1.08 14.66
C ILE A 104 8.23 2.04 15.19
N GLY A 105 7.57 1.65 16.27
CA GLY A 105 6.71 2.57 17.01
C GLY A 105 7.57 3.58 17.75
N ASP A 106 7.26 4.86 17.63
CA ASP A 106 7.61 5.87 18.63
C ASP A 106 6.75 5.62 19.88
N ALA A 107 6.94 4.45 20.52
CA ALA A 107 6.25 4.05 21.75
C ALA A 107 6.41 5.13 22.84
N THR A 108 7.44 5.96 22.72
CA THR A 108 7.77 7.09 23.58
C THR A 108 6.93 8.34 23.37
N LYS A 109 6.24 8.55 22.24
CA LYS A 109 5.50 9.80 21.97
C LYS A 109 4.00 9.72 22.21
N TYR A 110 3.41 8.53 22.17
CA TYR A 110 1.96 8.33 22.32
C TYR A 110 1.52 7.28 23.35
N GLY A 111 2.45 6.60 24.04
CA GLY A 111 2.12 5.74 25.18
C GLY A 111 1.38 4.42 24.84
N ASP A 112 1.30 4.06 23.57
CA ASP A 112 0.67 2.82 23.11
C ASP A 112 1.65 1.64 23.09
N GLU A 113 1.15 0.44 23.41
CA GLU A 113 1.90 -0.82 23.28
C GLU A 113 2.41 -1.02 21.83
N PRO A 114 3.55 -1.73 21.65
CA PRO A 114 4.04 -2.04 20.31
C PRO A 114 2.96 -2.78 19.50
N TYR A 115 2.53 -2.22 18.38
CA TYR A 115 1.63 -2.88 17.45
C TYR A 115 2.44 -3.62 16.38
N TYR A 116 1.97 -4.81 16.01
CA TYR A 116 2.53 -5.65 14.94
C TYR A 116 1.73 -5.40 13.64
N ILE A 117 2.40 -5.24 12.50
CA ILE A 117 1.76 -4.77 11.24
C ILE A 117 1.52 -5.89 10.22
N TYR A 118 0.66 -5.55 9.26
CA TYR A 118 0.12 -6.29 8.12
C TYR A 118 1.15 -7.07 7.30
N MET A 119 1.24 -8.36 7.58
CA MET A 119 1.36 -9.35 6.53
C MET A 119 0.00 -9.62 5.91
N MET A 120 -0.06 -9.55 4.58
CA MET A 120 -1.24 -9.89 3.78
C MET A 120 -0.81 -10.53 2.47
N PRO A 121 -1.64 -11.39 1.87
CA PRO A 121 -1.27 -12.07 0.63
C PRO A 121 -1.39 -11.11 -0.54
N TRP A 122 -0.42 -11.16 -1.44
CA TRP A 122 -0.62 -10.73 -2.82
C TRP A 122 -1.22 -11.90 -3.62
N ILE A 123 -2.27 -11.63 -4.40
CA ILE A 123 -2.99 -12.69 -5.12
C ILE A 123 -2.19 -13.09 -6.35
N GLU A 124 -1.72 -14.34 -6.38
CA GLU A 124 -0.98 -14.89 -7.52
C GLU A 124 -1.93 -15.38 -8.62
N LYS A 125 -1.39 -15.61 -9.82
CA LYS A 125 -2.15 -16.07 -10.98
C LYS A 125 -2.95 -17.34 -10.66
N GLU A 126 -2.34 -18.29 -9.98
CA GLU A 126 -2.94 -19.56 -9.57
C GLU A 126 -4.02 -19.37 -8.50
N GLY A 127 -3.93 -18.30 -7.70
CA GLY A 127 -4.92 -17.94 -6.67
C GLY A 127 -6.13 -17.17 -7.18
N LYS A 128 -6.13 -16.70 -8.44
CA LYS A 128 -7.22 -15.87 -8.97
C LYS A 128 -8.60 -16.50 -8.81
N GLY A 129 -8.74 -17.81 -9.09
CA GLY A 129 -9.99 -18.53 -8.91
C GLY A 129 -10.50 -18.47 -7.47
N LEU A 130 -9.62 -18.71 -6.50
CA LEU A 130 -9.90 -18.67 -5.07
C LEU A 130 -10.33 -17.29 -4.57
N PHE A 131 -9.77 -16.20 -5.12
CA PHE A 131 -10.08 -14.85 -4.63
C PHE A 131 -11.21 -14.14 -5.38
N ASN A 132 -11.69 -14.69 -6.50
CA ASN A 132 -12.68 -14.01 -7.34
C ASN A 132 -14.01 -14.75 -7.53
N VAL A 133 -14.08 -16.05 -7.22
CA VAL A 133 -15.24 -16.89 -7.55
C VAL A 133 -15.72 -17.69 -6.33
N PRO A 134 -17.03 -17.64 -5.99
CA PRO A 134 -18.09 -16.86 -6.64
C PRO A 134 -18.11 -15.38 -6.26
N GLU A 135 -17.47 -15.00 -5.16
CA GLU A 135 -17.50 -13.62 -4.64
C GLU A 135 -16.13 -12.97 -4.78
N LYS A 136 -16.06 -11.84 -5.49
CA LYS A 136 -14.80 -11.09 -5.64
C LYS A 136 -14.33 -10.51 -4.32
N ILE A 137 -13.06 -10.79 -3.99
CA ILE A 137 -12.30 -10.21 -2.90
C ILE A 137 -11.25 -9.28 -3.51
N THR A 138 -11.29 -8.00 -3.13
CA THR A 138 -10.28 -7.01 -3.57
C THR A 138 -9.18 -6.83 -2.52
N PRO A 139 -7.98 -6.34 -2.91
CA PRO A 139 -6.87 -6.13 -1.98
C PRO A 139 -7.22 -5.27 -0.76
N ASP A 140 -8.03 -4.23 -0.93
CA ASP A 140 -8.46 -3.35 0.16
C ASP A 140 -9.32 -4.07 1.22
N GLU A 141 -9.93 -5.22 0.91
CA GLU A 141 -10.65 -6.03 1.91
C GLU A 141 -9.70 -6.80 2.83
N MET A 142 -8.42 -6.91 2.47
CA MET A 142 -7.38 -7.67 3.18
C MET A 142 -6.45 -6.80 4.03
N ILE A 143 -6.74 -5.49 4.14
CA ILE A 143 -5.97 -4.54 4.96
C ILE A 143 -6.79 -3.97 6.11
N ASP A 144 -6.12 -3.36 7.09
CA ASP A 144 -6.71 -2.75 8.29
C ASP A 144 -7.46 -3.74 9.22
N TRP A 145 -7.13 -5.03 9.14
CA TRP A 145 -7.69 -6.05 10.05
C TRP A 145 -7.27 -5.81 11.50
N ARG A 146 -8.16 -6.20 12.42
CA ARG A 146 -7.94 -6.26 13.87
C ARG A 146 -8.32 -7.63 14.36
N VAL A 147 -7.33 -8.50 14.53
CA VAL A 147 -7.53 -9.92 14.85
C VAL A 147 -7.18 -10.19 16.31
N CYS A 148 -8.18 -10.58 17.10
CA CYS A 148 -7.92 -11.13 18.44
C CYS A 148 -7.38 -12.54 18.28
N SER A 149 -6.16 -12.82 18.72
CA SER A 149 -5.57 -14.16 18.66
C SER A 149 -4.71 -14.44 19.88
N ASN A 150 -4.55 -15.71 20.25
CA ASN A 150 -3.63 -16.19 21.28
C ASN A 150 -2.47 -17.00 20.71
N THR A 151 -2.33 -17.10 19.38
CA THR A 151 -1.50 -18.11 18.69
C THR A 151 -0.13 -18.39 19.35
N PHE A 152 0.66 -17.37 19.70
CA PHE A 152 1.97 -17.57 20.36
C PHE A 152 1.96 -17.61 21.89
N ARG A 153 0.86 -17.19 22.52
CA ARG A 153 0.67 -17.23 23.97
C ARG A 153 0.14 -18.58 24.47
N ILE A 154 -0.35 -19.45 23.58
CA ILE A 154 -0.82 -20.81 23.93
C ILE A 154 0.28 -21.61 24.65
N ILE A 155 1.55 -21.37 24.33
CA ILE A 155 2.70 -22.07 24.96
C ILE A 155 3.12 -21.41 26.29
N ARG A 156 2.78 -20.13 26.51
CA ARG A 156 3.38 -19.32 27.58
C ARG A 156 2.63 -19.28 28.92
N GLN A 157 1.39 -19.77 29.06
CA GLN A 157 0.84 -20.05 30.42
C GLN A 157 -0.56 -20.71 30.49
N TYR A 158 -0.69 -21.55 31.52
CA TYR A 158 -1.90 -22.20 32.07
C TYR A 158 -2.92 -21.22 32.72
N LYS A 159 -2.84 -19.90 32.47
CA LYS A 159 -3.70 -18.87 33.09
C LYS A 159 -4.20 -17.84 32.07
N GLN A 160 -5.47 -17.48 32.24
CA GLN A 160 -6.31 -16.50 31.53
C GLN A 160 -5.58 -15.22 31.09
N THR A 161 -4.74 -15.31 30.07
CA THR A 161 -4.19 -14.13 29.41
C THR A 161 -5.18 -13.78 28.30
N PRO A 162 -5.68 -12.54 28.22
CA PRO A 162 -6.58 -12.14 27.15
C PRO A 162 -5.88 -12.25 25.79
N ALA A 163 -6.66 -12.49 24.74
CA ALA A 163 -6.19 -12.46 23.36
C ALA A 163 -5.44 -11.16 23.07
N GLU A 164 -4.34 -11.25 22.34
CA GLU A 164 -3.64 -10.08 21.84
C GLU A 164 -4.35 -9.54 20.60
N MET A 165 -4.35 -8.22 20.47
CA MET A 165 -4.91 -7.54 19.31
C MET A 165 -3.82 -7.38 18.25
N LEU A 166 -3.95 -8.13 17.16
CA LEU A 166 -3.03 -8.11 16.04
C LEU A 166 -3.59 -7.27 14.90
N ARG A 167 -2.73 -6.51 14.23
CA ARG A 167 -3.07 -5.76 13.01
C ARG A 167 -2.48 -6.41 11.78
N THR A 168 -2.80 -7.68 11.57
CA THR A 168 -2.29 -8.45 10.43
C THR A 168 -3.23 -9.57 10.03
N ALA A 169 -3.15 -10.01 8.76
CA ALA A 169 -3.83 -11.19 8.28
C ALA A 169 -3.05 -12.49 8.56
N ALA A 170 -1.74 -12.45 8.84
CA ALA A 170 -0.91 -13.64 9.07
C ALA A 170 0.25 -13.37 10.03
N GLN A 171 0.73 -14.39 10.75
CA GLN A 171 1.90 -14.28 11.65
C GLN A 171 3.07 -15.18 11.24
N SER A 172 2.92 -15.89 10.13
CA SER A 172 3.96 -16.74 9.58
C SER A 172 3.70 -16.94 8.08
N CYS A 173 4.74 -17.36 7.36
CA CYS A 173 4.64 -17.65 5.94
C CYS A 173 5.43 -18.91 5.61
N TYR A 174 4.99 -19.60 4.57
CA TYR A 174 5.64 -20.79 4.06
C TYR A 174 6.77 -20.43 3.09
N LEU A 175 7.84 -21.24 3.09
CA LEU A 175 8.75 -21.35 1.96
C LEU A 175 8.27 -22.48 1.06
N ALA A 176 7.72 -22.12 -0.09
CA ALA A 176 7.22 -23.07 -1.06
C ALA A 176 8.38 -23.82 -1.75
N ASN A 177 8.18 -25.11 -2.01
CA ASN A 177 9.00 -25.86 -2.94
C ASN A 177 8.29 -25.98 -4.31
N PRO A 178 8.98 -26.40 -5.39
CA PRO A 178 8.41 -26.43 -6.75
C PRO A 178 7.15 -27.30 -6.94
N ASN A 179 6.81 -28.20 -6.02
CA ASN A 179 5.61 -29.04 -6.10
C ASN A 179 4.34 -28.33 -5.58
N TRP A 180 4.48 -27.13 -5.02
CA TRP A 180 3.37 -26.34 -4.50
C TRP A 180 3.06 -25.16 -5.41
N ASP A 181 1.79 -25.03 -5.77
CA ASP A 181 1.26 -23.82 -6.39
C ASP A 181 1.10 -22.74 -5.32
N ILE A 182 1.62 -21.55 -5.57
CA ILE A 182 1.45 -20.38 -4.71
C ILE A 182 0.16 -19.68 -5.11
N LEU A 183 -0.83 -19.66 -4.21
CA LEU A 183 -2.10 -18.97 -4.46
C LEU A 183 -2.09 -17.54 -3.89
N GLY A 184 -1.38 -17.33 -2.79
CA GLY A 184 -1.18 -16.02 -2.19
C GLY A 184 0.27 -15.88 -1.73
N SER A 185 1.03 -15.00 -2.37
CA SER A 185 2.44 -14.76 -2.05
C SER A 185 2.60 -13.68 -0.99
N TYR A 186 3.78 -13.65 -0.38
CA TYR A 186 4.22 -12.62 0.53
C TYR A 186 5.71 -12.38 0.33
N MET A 187 6.12 -11.11 0.32
CA MET A 187 7.51 -10.73 0.08
C MET A 187 7.96 -9.68 1.07
N ASP A 188 9.10 -9.95 1.72
CA ASP A 188 9.87 -8.97 2.48
C ASP A 188 11.38 -9.31 2.45
N PRO A 189 12.29 -8.45 2.94
CA PRO A 189 13.73 -8.71 2.88
C PRO A 189 14.23 -9.96 3.60
N GLY A 190 13.54 -10.35 4.68
CA GLY A 190 13.78 -11.55 5.47
C GLY A 190 13.15 -12.82 4.90
N VAL A 191 12.08 -12.72 4.10
CA VAL A 191 11.46 -13.85 3.38
C VAL A 191 11.06 -13.43 1.96
N ARG A 192 11.95 -13.70 0.99
CA ARG A 192 11.82 -13.17 -0.38
C ARG A 192 10.88 -13.93 -1.29
N ASP A 193 10.64 -15.22 -1.01
CA ASP A 193 9.75 -16.09 -1.77
C ASP A 193 8.72 -16.74 -0.82
N GLY A 194 8.16 -15.91 0.06
CA GLY A 194 7.16 -16.34 1.04
C GLY A 194 5.80 -16.61 0.40
N ALA A 195 5.05 -17.54 0.97
CA ALA A 195 3.67 -17.81 0.60
C ALA A 195 2.78 -17.87 1.83
N LEU A 196 1.60 -17.25 1.75
CA LEU A 196 0.57 -17.36 2.78
C LEU A 196 -0.46 -18.42 2.43
N ILE A 197 -0.62 -18.75 1.15
CA ILE A 197 -1.56 -19.77 0.70
C ILE A 197 -0.91 -20.65 -0.36
N LEU A 198 -0.92 -21.96 -0.11
CA LEU A 198 -0.30 -22.97 -0.96
C LEU A 198 -1.26 -24.11 -1.29
N ARG A 199 -1.11 -24.69 -2.48
CA ARG A 199 -1.82 -25.91 -2.90
C ARG A 199 -0.86 -26.94 -3.48
N ALA A 200 -0.99 -28.19 -3.08
CA ALA A 200 -0.34 -29.33 -3.72
C ALA A 200 -1.35 -30.41 -4.08
N LYS A 201 -1.40 -30.80 -5.36
CA LYS A 201 -2.22 -31.93 -5.83
C LYS A 201 -1.55 -33.24 -5.44
N TYR A 202 -2.32 -34.17 -4.88
CA TYR A 202 -1.81 -35.48 -4.49
C TYR A 202 -2.81 -36.59 -4.81
N GLY A 203 -2.50 -37.39 -5.82
CA GLY A 203 -3.46 -38.34 -6.39
C GLY A 203 -4.69 -37.63 -6.95
N LYS A 204 -5.88 -37.99 -6.44
CA LYS A 204 -7.15 -37.33 -6.80
C LYS A 204 -7.53 -36.19 -5.85
N GLY A 205 -6.76 -35.98 -4.77
CA GLY A 205 -7.03 -34.98 -3.74
C GLY A 205 -6.00 -33.85 -3.73
N MET A 206 -6.03 -33.04 -2.67
CA MET A 206 -5.03 -31.99 -2.46
C MET A 206 -4.72 -31.77 -0.98
N PHE A 207 -3.51 -31.26 -0.74
CA PHE A 207 -3.17 -30.53 0.47
C PHE A 207 -3.31 -29.04 0.20
N PHE A 208 -3.95 -28.32 1.11
CA PHE A 208 -4.17 -26.89 1.02
C PHE A 208 -3.72 -26.23 2.32
N LEU A 209 -2.76 -25.32 2.22
CA LEU A 209 -2.18 -24.64 3.38
C LEU A 209 -2.57 -23.17 3.35
N ASN A 210 -3.11 -22.66 4.45
CA ASN A 210 -3.60 -21.29 4.59
C ASN A 210 -3.06 -20.65 5.88
N GLN A 211 -2.34 -19.54 5.76
CA GLN A 211 -1.83 -18.75 6.88
C GLN A 211 -2.66 -17.50 7.18
N LEU A 212 -3.85 -17.37 6.60
CA LEU A 212 -4.76 -16.30 7.03
C LEU A 212 -5.35 -16.63 8.39
N LEU A 213 -5.24 -15.68 9.32
CA LEU A 213 -5.78 -15.76 10.67
C LEU A 213 -7.30 -15.63 10.67
N PHE A 214 -7.94 -16.47 11.46
CA PHE A 214 -9.33 -16.30 11.87
C PHE A 214 -9.36 -15.66 13.28
N PRO A 215 -10.26 -14.69 13.54
CA PRO A 215 -10.35 -14.07 14.86
C PRO A 215 -10.84 -15.10 15.90
N GLU A 216 -10.10 -15.23 17.01
CA GLU A 216 -10.41 -16.15 18.11
C GLU A 216 -11.43 -15.59 19.12
N GLN A 217 -11.79 -14.32 18.98
CA GLN A 217 -12.90 -13.66 19.67
C GLN A 217 -13.77 -12.98 18.61
N ARG A 218 -15.08 -12.93 18.84
CA ARG A 218 -16.01 -12.34 17.87
C ARG A 218 -15.75 -10.82 17.79
N PRO A 219 -15.28 -10.29 16.65
CA PRO A 219 -15.18 -8.85 16.45
C PRO A 219 -16.58 -8.26 16.22
N ALA A 220 -16.68 -6.95 16.02
CA ALA A 220 -17.94 -6.31 15.68
C ALA A 220 -18.52 -6.86 14.35
N ASP A 221 -19.84 -6.83 14.18
CA ASP A 221 -20.52 -7.41 13.01
C ASP A 221 -20.17 -6.68 11.68
N ASP A 222 -19.59 -5.48 11.74
CA ASP A 222 -19.07 -4.68 10.62
C ASP A 222 -17.55 -4.81 10.41
N ASP A 223 -16.90 -5.75 11.10
CA ASP A 223 -15.47 -5.95 10.98
C ASP A 223 -15.07 -6.49 9.60
N ARG A 224 -14.09 -5.83 8.98
CA ARG A 224 -13.59 -6.13 7.63
C ARG A 224 -13.02 -7.54 7.51
N CYS A 225 -12.44 -8.08 8.58
CA CYS A 225 -11.93 -9.45 8.62
C CYS A 225 -13.09 -10.46 8.46
N LEU A 226 -14.21 -10.27 9.15
CA LEU A 226 -15.37 -11.17 8.99
C LEU A 226 -16.02 -11.05 7.62
N ALA A 227 -16.12 -9.83 7.08
CA ALA A 227 -16.62 -9.61 5.72
C ALA A 227 -15.77 -10.35 4.68
N PHE A 228 -14.44 -10.29 4.82
CA PHE A 228 -13.50 -11.08 4.02
C PHE A 228 -13.76 -12.59 4.20
N TRP A 229 -13.77 -13.10 5.44
CA TRP A 229 -13.89 -14.53 5.71
C TRP A 229 -15.20 -15.12 5.18
N LYS A 230 -16.29 -14.35 5.21
CA LYS A 230 -17.57 -14.75 4.62
C LYS A 230 -17.46 -15.03 3.12
N LYS A 231 -16.80 -14.15 2.37
CA LYS A 231 -16.54 -14.35 0.93
C LYS A 231 -15.53 -15.49 0.71
N TYR A 232 -14.45 -15.47 1.47
CA TYR A 232 -13.34 -16.41 1.33
C TYR A 232 -13.78 -17.86 1.57
N LEU A 233 -14.65 -18.13 2.55
CA LEU A 233 -15.19 -19.48 2.78
C LEU A 233 -16.06 -19.98 1.62
N LYS A 234 -16.90 -19.13 1.05
CA LYS A 234 -17.70 -19.49 -0.14
C LYS A 234 -16.82 -19.76 -1.34
N ASN A 235 -15.78 -18.95 -1.52
CA ASN A 235 -14.82 -19.16 -2.59
C ASN A 235 -14.02 -20.44 -2.37
N LEU A 236 -13.59 -20.73 -1.14
CA LEU A 236 -12.91 -21.99 -0.79
C LEU A 236 -13.78 -23.21 -1.14
N GLU A 237 -15.06 -23.21 -0.75
CA GLU A 237 -15.98 -24.30 -1.10
C GLU A 237 -16.12 -24.45 -2.61
N ALA A 238 -16.42 -23.37 -3.34
CA ALA A 238 -16.54 -23.43 -4.80
C ALA A 238 -15.23 -23.89 -5.46
N TYR A 239 -14.08 -23.44 -4.97
CA TYR A 239 -12.77 -23.84 -5.46
C TYR A 239 -12.54 -25.35 -5.27
N PHE A 240 -12.89 -25.88 -4.10
CA PHE A 240 -12.79 -27.31 -3.80
C PHE A 240 -13.80 -28.16 -4.57
N GLU A 241 -15.03 -27.71 -4.76
CA GLU A 241 -16.04 -28.41 -5.58
C GLU A 241 -15.57 -28.55 -7.02
N ARG A 242 -15.06 -27.46 -7.60
CA ARG A 242 -14.53 -27.44 -8.97
C ARG A 242 -13.34 -28.39 -9.11
N PHE A 243 -12.43 -28.37 -8.14
CA PHE A 243 -11.33 -29.32 -8.11
C PHE A 243 -11.82 -30.78 -8.08
N LYS A 244 -12.78 -31.12 -7.19
CA LYS A 244 -13.33 -32.49 -7.10
C LYS A 244 -14.05 -32.92 -8.38
N ASN A 245 -14.71 -31.98 -9.06
CA ASN A 245 -15.38 -32.23 -10.33
C ASN A 245 -14.41 -32.29 -11.53
N GLY A 246 -13.12 -31.99 -11.33
CA GLY A 246 -12.14 -31.90 -12.41
C GLY A 246 -12.38 -30.72 -13.35
N GLU A 247 -13.05 -29.67 -12.87
CA GLU A 247 -13.33 -28.47 -13.65
C GLU A 247 -12.06 -27.60 -13.79
N PRO A 248 -11.82 -26.99 -14.96
CA PRO A 248 -10.69 -26.09 -15.14
C PRO A 248 -10.87 -24.82 -14.34
N GLU A 249 -9.79 -24.25 -13.79
CA GLU A 249 -9.80 -22.95 -13.10
C GLU A 249 -10.47 -21.86 -13.97
N PRO A 250 -11.25 -20.95 -13.37
CA PRO A 250 -11.89 -19.89 -14.11
C PRO A 250 -10.84 -18.95 -14.72
N VAL A 251 -11.04 -18.58 -15.98
CA VAL A 251 -10.23 -17.53 -16.62
C VAL A 251 -10.77 -16.19 -16.14
N ILE A 252 -9.89 -15.40 -15.50
CA ILE A 252 -10.24 -14.09 -14.95
C ILE A 252 -9.48 -13.03 -15.73
N GLU A 253 -10.20 -12.25 -16.53
CA GLU A 253 -9.64 -11.12 -17.25
C GLU A 253 -9.30 -10.00 -16.27
N GLU A 254 -8.06 -9.51 -16.33
CA GLU A 254 -7.66 -8.30 -15.63
C GLU A 254 -7.87 -7.10 -16.55
N SER A 255 -8.70 -6.15 -16.13
CA SER A 255 -8.54 -4.79 -16.62
C SER A 255 -7.30 -4.22 -15.96
N LYS A 256 -6.36 -3.72 -16.76
CA LYS A 256 -5.15 -3.03 -16.27
C LYS A 256 -5.17 -1.53 -16.53
N GLU A 257 -6.21 -1.04 -17.19
CA GLU A 257 -6.31 0.37 -17.53
C GLU A 257 -7.13 1.12 -16.50
N LEU A 258 -6.56 2.21 -16.00
CA LEU A 258 -7.28 3.17 -15.18
C LEU A 258 -8.33 3.92 -16.00
N PRO A 259 -9.48 4.29 -15.41
CA PRO A 259 -10.45 5.13 -16.09
C PRO A 259 -9.86 6.50 -16.43
N ILE A 260 -10.29 7.08 -17.55
CA ILE A 260 -9.91 8.45 -17.92
C ILE A 260 -10.60 9.43 -16.96
N LYS A 261 -9.82 10.30 -16.32
CA LYS A 261 -10.26 11.35 -15.41
C LYS A 261 -9.64 12.68 -15.80
N LYS A 262 -10.20 13.78 -15.29
CA LYS A 262 -9.63 15.12 -15.47
C LYS A 262 -8.27 15.24 -14.77
N ASN A 263 -8.20 14.78 -13.52
CA ASN A 263 -6.98 14.65 -12.75
C ASN A 263 -7.00 13.34 -11.94
N TYR A 264 -5.84 12.95 -11.44
CA TYR A 264 -5.60 11.70 -10.74
C TYR A 264 -4.99 11.96 -9.38
N LYS A 265 -5.32 11.13 -8.40
CA LYS A 265 -4.71 11.17 -7.08
C LYS A 265 -3.40 10.40 -7.09
N LEU A 266 -2.31 11.15 -7.11
CA LEU A 266 -0.95 10.65 -7.01
C LEU A 266 -0.46 10.75 -5.57
N ASN A 267 -0.02 9.62 -5.01
CA ASN A 267 0.80 9.59 -3.80
C ASN A 267 2.24 9.22 -4.20
N ILE A 268 3.21 9.93 -3.64
CA ILE A 268 4.64 9.76 -3.91
C ILE A 268 5.36 9.45 -2.60
N HIS A 269 6.63 9.05 -2.69
CA HIS A 269 7.46 8.78 -1.52
C HIS A 269 6.98 7.56 -0.72
N MET A 270 6.62 6.50 -1.45
CA MET A 270 6.04 5.29 -0.89
C MET A 270 7.14 4.25 -0.66
N HIS A 271 7.72 4.20 0.53
CA HIS A 271 8.71 3.18 0.86
C HIS A 271 8.06 1.81 1.03
N SER A 272 8.85 0.77 0.76
CA SER A 272 8.49 -0.60 1.02
C SER A 272 9.44 -1.28 2.01
N LEU A 273 9.14 -2.53 2.36
CA LEU A 273 9.88 -3.32 3.36
C LEU A 273 11.38 -3.42 3.14
N ASP A 274 11.91 -3.11 1.95
CA ASP A 274 13.34 -3.01 1.68
C ASP A 274 14.05 -1.89 2.45
N TRP A 275 13.30 -0.90 2.90
CA TRP A 275 13.80 0.14 3.79
C TRP A 275 13.70 -0.28 5.26
N TYR A 276 14.70 0.12 6.07
CA TYR A 276 14.67 -0.18 7.49
C TYR A 276 13.44 0.44 8.15
N GLY A 277 12.72 -0.34 8.95
CA GLY A 277 11.55 0.13 9.69
C GLY A 277 10.26 0.28 8.90
N CYS A 278 10.28 0.02 7.60
CA CYS A 278 9.06 -0.02 6.82
C CYS A 278 8.23 -1.26 7.15
N ASP A 279 6.90 -1.13 7.02
CA ASP A 279 5.95 -2.19 7.34
C ASP A 279 5.05 -2.66 6.20
N SER A 280 5.22 -2.08 5.02
CA SER A 280 4.33 -2.29 3.88
C SER A 280 5.08 -2.88 2.69
N ALA A 281 4.71 -4.08 2.25
CA ALA A 281 5.18 -4.63 0.98
C ALA A 281 4.44 -3.95 -0.18
N PRO A 282 4.93 -3.99 -1.44
CA PRO A 282 4.20 -3.39 -2.57
C PRO A 282 2.74 -3.86 -2.71
N GLY A 283 2.45 -5.13 -2.42
CA GLY A 283 1.08 -5.65 -2.37
C GLY A 283 0.22 -5.02 -1.25
N THR A 284 0.81 -4.77 -0.08
CA THR A 284 0.18 -4.01 1.00
C THR A 284 -0.07 -2.58 0.56
N ILE A 285 0.92 -1.92 -0.05
CA ILE A 285 0.78 -0.57 -0.59
C ILE A 285 -0.37 -0.51 -1.60
N ASN A 286 -0.54 -1.49 -2.48
CA ASN A 286 -1.67 -1.51 -3.42
C ASN A 286 -3.01 -1.50 -2.66
N ALA A 287 -3.16 -2.38 -1.67
CA ALA A 287 -4.36 -2.41 -0.84
C ALA A 287 -4.60 -1.08 -0.11
N MET A 288 -3.54 -0.43 0.39
CA MET A 288 -3.62 0.90 1.01
C MET A 288 -4.11 1.96 0.03
N MET A 289 -3.54 1.99 -1.17
CA MET A 289 -3.90 2.95 -2.21
C MET A 289 -5.37 2.81 -2.60
N ARG A 290 -5.86 1.57 -2.77
CA ARG A 290 -7.27 1.28 -2.99
C ARG A 290 -8.15 1.71 -1.82
N TYR A 291 -7.75 1.40 -0.59
CA TYR A 291 -8.48 1.78 0.63
C TYR A 291 -8.65 3.30 0.75
N MET A 292 -7.60 4.05 0.41
CA MET A 292 -7.59 5.52 0.46
C MET A 292 -8.09 6.18 -0.83
N ASN A 293 -8.49 5.38 -1.83
CA ASN A 293 -8.96 5.85 -3.14
C ASN A 293 -7.93 6.73 -3.87
N PHE A 294 -6.65 6.31 -3.88
CA PHE A 294 -5.61 6.86 -4.75
C PHE A 294 -5.56 6.12 -6.09
N ASP A 295 -5.08 6.82 -7.12
CA ASP A 295 -5.01 6.30 -8.48
C ASP A 295 -3.59 5.90 -8.88
N ILE A 296 -2.57 6.62 -8.37
CA ILE A 296 -1.19 6.47 -8.81
C ILE A 296 -0.27 6.43 -7.59
N CYS A 297 0.66 5.48 -7.58
CA CYS A 297 1.65 5.25 -6.54
C CYS A 297 3.06 5.44 -7.11
N GLY A 298 3.79 6.45 -6.63
CA GLY A 298 5.23 6.58 -6.85
C GLY A 298 6.01 5.88 -5.75
N LEU A 299 6.62 4.74 -6.06
CA LEU A 299 7.49 4.03 -5.12
C LEU A 299 8.74 4.84 -4.81
N ALA A 300 9.31 4.62 -3.62
CA ALA A 300 10.56 5.23 -3.16
C ALA A 300 11.46 4.16 -2.55
N VAL A 301 11.90 3.19 -3.37
CA VAL A 301 12.72 2.09 -2.85
C VAL A 301 14.17 2.52 -2.63
N LYS A 302 14.88 1.86 -1.73
CA LYS A 302 16.32 2.12 -1.53
C LYS A 302 17.16 1.61 -2.67
N ASP A 303 16.85 0.39 -3.07
CA ASP A 303 17.66 -0.42 -3.96
C ASP A 303 16.82 -1.62 -4.42
N VAL A 304 17.11 -2.15 -5.59
CA VAL A 304 16.51 -3.37 -6.13
C VAL A 304 17.22 -4.65 -5.66
N GLY A 305 18.39 -4.53 -5.02
CA GLY A 305 19.18 -5.64 -4.48
C GLY A 305 18.41 -6.56 -3.52
N PRO A 306 17.62 -6.03 -2.56
CA PRO A 306 16.75 -6.84 -1.70
C PRO A 306 15.74 -7.69 -2.48
N TYR A 307 15.32 -7.24 -3.66
CA TYR A 307 14.41 -7.95 -4.55
C TYR A 307 15.14 -8.91 -5.50
N ALA A 308 16.47 -9.04 -5.40
CA ALA A 308 17.30 -9.83 -6.32
C ALA A 308 17.05 -9.49 -7.80
N GLY A 309 16.78 -8.20 -8.09
CA GLY A 309 16.44 -7.73 -9.44
C GLY A 309 15.06 -8.16 -9.95
N LYS A 310 14.20 -8.72 -9.08
CA LYS A 310 12.84 -9.16 -9.41
C LYS A 310 11.76 -8.10 -9.15
N LEU A 311 12.13 -6.90 -8.66
CA LEU A 311 11.15 -5.84 -8.43
C LEU A 311 10.53 -5.46 -9.76
N ASP A 312 9.21 -5.57 -9.83
CA ASP A 312 8.42 -5.22 -11.01
C ASP A 312 7.14 -4.53 -10.51
N PRO A 313 7.14 -3.19 -10.39
CA PRO A 313 5.99 -2.44 -9.89
C PRO A 313 4.73 -2.68 -10.74
N ALA A 314 4.87 -3.01 -12.02
CA ALA A 314 3.74 -3.30 -12.90
C ALA A 314 2.95 -4.55 -12.47
N LYS A 315 3.57 -5.50 -11.73
CA LYS A 315 2.85 -6.64 -11.13
C LYS A 315 1.85 -6.23 -10.07
N TYR A 316 2.07 -5.09 -9.41
CA TYR A 316 1.22 -4.57 -8.34
C TYR A 316 0.23 -3.51 -8.85
N SER A 317 0.21 -3.26 -10.16
CA SER A 317 -0.76 -2.38 -10.81
C SER A 317 -2.04 -3.13 -11.19
N ASP A 318 -3.18 -2.47 -11.11
CA ASP A 318 -4.49 -3.03 -11.42
C ASP A 318 -5.45 -2.00 -12.05
N ASP A 319 -6.75 -2.30 -12.08
CA ASP A 319 -7.81 -1.44 -12.63
C ASP A 319 -8.11 -0.17 -11.81
N LYS A 320 -7.42 0.03 -10.69
CA LYS A 320 -7.60 1.17 -9.76
C LYS A 320 -6.30 1.87 -9.41
N VAL A 321 -5.18 1.17 -9.36
CA VAL A 321 -3.89 1.74 -8.94
C VAL A 321 -2.80 1.45 -9.96
N LEU A 322 -2.17 2.51 -10.46
CA LEU A 322 -0.94 2.45 -11.26
C LEU A 322 0.28 2.62 -10.35
N PHE A 323 1.22 1.68 -10.40
CA PHE A 323 2.50 1.81 -9.73
C PHE A 323 3.57 2.32 -10.70
N LEU A 324 4.39 3.24 -10.21
CA LEU A 324 5.53 3.81 -10.92
C LEU A 324 6.82 3.40 -10.21
N ASP A 325 7.84 3.05 -10.99
CA ASP A 325 9.21 2.91 -10.51
C ASP A 325 9.71 4.24 -9.92
N GLY A 326 10.42 4.16 -8.80
CA GLY A 326 11.04 5.31 -8.16
C GLY A 326 11.99 4.88 -7.07
N GLN A 327 12.95 5.75 -6.76
CA GLN A 327 13.91 5.59 -5.67
C GLN A 327 13.89 6.86 -4.84
N GLU A 328 14.28 6.76 -3.58
CA GLU A 328 14.74 7.95 -2.85
C GLU A 328 16.27 7.92 -2.81
N TYR A 329 16.88 9.05 -3.16
CA TYR A 329 18.31 9.30 -3.15
C TYR A 329 18.67 10.00 -1.84
N HIS A 330 19.61 9.41 -1.09
CA HIS A 330 19.98 9.80 0.28
C HIS A 330 21.47 10.08 0.36
N PRO A 331 21.92 11.25 -0.09
CA PRO A 331 23.27 11.68 0.19
C PRO A 331 23.38 12.05 1.68
N PHE A 332 24.16 11.29 2.45
CA PHE A 332 24.58 11.74 3.77
C PHE A 332 25.63 12.84 3.58
N ASN A 333 25.40 14.04 4.11
CA ASN A 333 26.40 15.10 4.05
C ASN A 333 27.25 15.11 5.32
N TRP A 334 28.56 14.93 5.19
CA TRP A 334 29.51 15.21 6.25
C TRP A 334 29.81 16.72 6.24
N GLN A 335 29.19 17.45 7.19
CA GLN A 335 29.49 18.85 7.37
C GLN A 335 30.88 19.00 7.97
N THR A 336 31.87 19.17 7.08
CA THR A 336 33.30 19.31 7.42
C THR A 336 33.55 20.43 8.43
N CYS A 337 32.69 21.45 8.46
CA CYS A 337 32.78 22.58 9.37
C CYS A 337 32.25 22.32 10.79
N THR A 338 31.43 21.29 11.00
CA THR A 338 30.77 21.00 12.29
C THR A 338 31.02 19.57 12.81
N ASP A 339 31.74 18.75 12.04
CA ASP A 339 32.00 17.32 12.33
C ASP A 339 30.68 16.54 12.56
N HIS A 340 29.63 16.92 11.83
CA HIS A 340 28.28 16.38 11.99
C HIS A 340 27.72 15.86 10.66
N ILE A 341 27.02 14.73 10.70
CA ILE A 341 26.31 14.19 9.54
C ILE A 341 24.90 14.82 9.51
N GLY A 342 24.61 15.57 8.45
CA GLY A 342 23.26 15.98 8.11
C GLY A 342 22.59 14.93 7.22
N HIS A 343 21.43 14.41 7.65
CA HIS A 343 20.69 13.38 6.92
C HIS A 343 19.78 13.98 5.84
N ASN A 344 18.90 14.93 6.18
CA ASN A 344 17.74 15.24 5.34
C ASN A 344 17.93 16.35 4.29
N ASN A 345 19.09 17.02 4.24
CA ASN A 345 19.19 18.30 3.53
C ASN A 345 19.23 18.20 2.00
N TYR A 346 19.49 17.02 1.44
CA TYR A 346 19.70 16.84 -0.01
C TYR A 346 18.95 15.61 -0.55
N HIS A 347 17.93 15.14 0.17
CA HIS A 347 17.14 14.03 -0.31
C HIS A 347 16.42 14.41 -1.60
N MET A 348 16.38 13.44 -2.51
CA MET A 348 15.81 13.61 -3.84
C MET A 348 14.99 12.38 -4.16
N LEU A 349 13.78 12.59 -4.68
CA LEU A 349 12.87 11.53 -5.07
C LEU A 349 12.74 11.48 -6.60
N PRO A 350 13.46 10.58 -7.27
CA PRO A 350 13.14 10.13 -8.61
C PRO A 350 11.77 9.45 -8.69
N ILE A 351 10.90 9.93 -9.58
CA ILE A 351 9.55 9.43 -9.80
C ILE A 351 9.40 9.00 -11.26
N GLY A 352 8.93 7.78 -11.50
CA GLY A 352 8.67 7.26 -12.84
C GLY A 352 9.94 7.05 -13.68
N ILE A 353 11.05 6.66 -13.06
CA ILE A 353 12.28 6.32 -13.78
C ILE A 353 12.09 5.05 -14.63
N ASP A 354 12.98 4.83 -15.60
CA ASP A 354 12.99 3.55 -16.32
C ASP A 354 13.24 2.36 -15.36
N PRO A 355 12.62 1.18 -15.57
CA PRO A 355 12.82 0.01 -14.70
C PRO A 355 14.28 -0.49 -14.61
N ASP A 356 15.14 -0.09 -15.55
CA ASP A 356 16.57 -0.40 -15.55
C ASP A 356 17.44 0.67 -14.88
N ALA A 357 16.83 1.76 -14.40
CA ALA A 357 17.52 2.95 -13.90
C ALA A 357 17.84 2.88 -12.40
N TYR A 358 17.32 1.90 -11.67
CA TYR A 358 17.62 1.68 -10.26
C TYR A 358 19.14 1.59 -10.04
N THR A 359 19.69 2.44 -9.18
CA THR A 359 21.13 2.50 -8.95
C THR A 359 21.47 2.71 -7.46
N PRO A 360 22.44 1.97 -6.91
CA PRO A 360 22.94 2.22 -5.55
C PRO A 360 23.80 3.48 -5.46
N GLU A 361 24.26 4.04 -6.59
CA GLU A 361 25.20 5.17 -6.64
C GLU A 361 24.69 6.41 -5.91
N PHE A 362 23.38 6.66 -5.95
CA PHE A 362 22.78 7.84 -5.33
C PHE A 362 22.07 7.55 -4.01
N THR A 363 21.94 6.27 -3.63
CA THR A 363 21.23 5.82 -2.41
C THR A 363 22.15 5.34 -1.29
N ARG A 364 23.47 5.23 -1.55
CA ARG A 364 24.48 4.70 -0.61
C ARG A 364 25.72 5.59 -0.52
N SER A 365 25.53 6.90 -0.38
CA SER A 365 26.64 7.83 -0.58
C SER A 365 26.80 8.83 0.56
N LEU A 366 28.06 9.02 0.94
CA LEU A 366 28.52 10.02 1.90
C LEU A 366 29.33 11.04 1.11
N TYR A 367 28.89 12.31 1.12
CA TYR A 367 29.55 13.39 0.40
C TYR A 367 30.00 14.47 1.37
N GLY A 368 31.11 15.13 1.06
CA GLY A 368 31.48 16.39 1.70
C GLY A 368 30.71 17.58 1.12
N ASP A 369 30.76 18.71 1.83
CA ASP A 369 30.18 19.99 1.38
C ASP A 369 30.72 20.44 0.00
N ASP A 370 31.96 20.07 -0.34
CA ASP A 370 32.63 20.39 -1.61
C ASP A 370 32.22 19.47 -2.77
N GLU A 371 31.65 18.30 -2.48
CA GLU A 371 31.23 17.31 -3.47
C GLU A 371 29.73 17.39 -3.79
N VAL A 372 28.93 18.03 -2.91
CA VAL A 372 27.47 17.99 -2.99
C VAL A 372 26.91 18.64 -4.27
N ASP A 373 27.53 19.72 -4.77
CA ASP A 373 27.09 20.37 -6.01
C ASP A 373 27.26 19.45 -7.23
N ALA A 374 28.40 18.75 -7.31
CA ALA A 374 28.67 17.80 -8.38
C ALA A 374 27.73 16.58 -8.28
N TYR A 375 27.46 16.12 -7.05
CA TYR A 375 26.50 15.05 -6.80
C TYR A 375 25.09 15.42 -7.28
N VAL A 376 24.54 16.56 -6.82
CA VAL A 376 23.15 16.94 -7.12
C VAL A 376 22.95 17.10 -8.63
N LYS A 377 23.90 17.75 -9.32
CA LYS A 377 23.87 17.88 -10.79
C LYS A 377 23.91 16.53 -11.49
N LYS A 378 24.79 15.62 -11.04
CA LYS A 378 24.90 14.29 -11.62
C LYS A 378 23.62 13.48 -11.42
N ALA A 379 23.05 13.52 -10.22
CA ALA A 379 21.84 12.80 -9.87
C ALA A 379 20.62 13.28 -10.67
N ILE A 380 20.40 14.60 -10.75
CA ILE A 380 19.32 15.19 -11.57
C ILE A 380 19.46 14.78 -13.04
N ASN A 381 20.65 14.98 -13.61
CA ASN A 381 20.91 14.62 -15.01
C ASN A 381 20.65 13.13 -15.26
N TYR A 382 21.09 12.26 -14.36
CA TYR A 382 20.85 10.81 -14.47
C TYR A 382 19.35 10.48 -14.48
N VAL A 383 18.56 11.07 -13.59
CA VAL A 383 17.09 10.88 -13.55
C VAL A 383 16.45 11.37 -14.84
N HIS A 384 16.89 12.52 -15.35
CA HIS A 384 16.37 13.09 -16.60
C HIS A 384 16.72 12.24 -17.83
N GLU A 385 17.94 11.73 -17.93
CA GLU A 385 18.40 10.77 -18.94
C GLU A 385 17.63 9.44 -18.88
N LYS A 386 17.09 9.10 -17.70
CA LYS A 386 16.26 7.92 -17.43
C LYS A 386 14.76 8.23 -17.40
N HIS A 387 14.38 9.33 -18.05
CA HIS A 387 13.00 9.73 -18.31
C HIS A 387 12.10 9.89 -17.07
N GLY A 388 12.67 10.05 -15.87
CA GLY A 388 11.92 10.26 -14.62
C GLY A 388 11.78 11.73 -14.25
N ALA A 389 10.81 12.07 -13.41
CA ALA A 389 10.75 13.37 -12.75
C ALA A 389 11.61 13.36 -11.48
N VAL A 390 12.18 14.51 -11.11
CA VAL A 390 12.98 14.66 -9.91
C VAL A 390 12.34 15.65 -8.94
N CYS A 391 12.02 15.18 -7.74
CA CYS A 391 11.43 15.99 -6.67
C CYS A 391 12.47 16.23 -5.56
N ALA A 392 12.67 17.48 -5.15
CA ALA A 392 13.38 17.78 -3.91
C ALA A 392 12.46 17.45 -2.73
N THR A 393 12.85 16.49 -1.89
CA THR A 393 11.97 16.02 -0.80
C THR A 393 12.37 16.57 0.57
N HIS A 394 11.34 16.92 1.34
CA HIS A 394 11.34 17.52 2.66
C HIS A 394 12.53 18.48 2.88
N PRO A 395 12.66 19.55 2.06
CA PRO A 395 13.75 20.51 2.16
C PRO A 395 13.52 21.42 3.37
N VAL A 396 13.72 20.88 4.59
CA VAL A 396 13.41 21.54 5.86
C VAL A 396 14.16 22.87 5.99
N LYS A 397 13.50 23.97 5.61
CA LYS A 397 14.03 25.35 5.65
C LYS A 397 15.35 25.54 4.90
N VAL A 398 15.62 24.70 3.89
CA VAL A 398 16.80 24.83 3.03
C VAL A 398 16.38 25.26 1.63
N ASP A 399 17.11 26.20 1.05
CA ASP A 399 16.85 26.77 -0.27
C ASP A 399 17.75 26.17 -1.36
N TYR A 400 18.56 25.15 -1.03
CA TYR A 400 19.56 24.62 -1.96
C TYR A 400 18.95 24.17 -3.29
N TRP A 401 17.75 23.59 -3.26
CA TRP A 401 17.03 23.10 -4.43
C TRP A 401 16.74 24.22 -5.44
N THR A 402 16.65 25.48 -5.02
CA THR A 402 16.45 26.64 -5.90
C THR A 402 17.60 26.88 -6.88
N LYS A 403 18.75 26.23 -6.68
CA LYS A 403 19.97 26.37 -7.51
C LYS A 403 20.09 25.31 -8.59
N TYR A 404 19.18 24.33 -8.62
CA TYR A 404 19.26 23.16 -9.49
C TYR A 404 17.95 22.95 -10.25
N ASP A 405 18.01 22.17 -11.31
CA ASP A 405 16.89 21.92 -12.23
C ASP A 405 15.94 20.84 -11.71
N TYR A 406 15.38 21.08 -10.52
CA TYR A 406 14.35 20.21 -9.95
C TYR A 406 13.00 20.42 -10.64
N ASP A 407 12.30 19.33 -10.95
CA ASP A 407 10.96 19.38 -11.56
C ASP A 407 9.88 19.73 -10.51
N ALA A 408 10.09 19.28 -9.27
CA ALA A 408 9.14 19.44 -8.18
C ALA A 408 9.83 19.65 -6.83
N VAL A 409 9.09 20.22 -5.89
CA VAL A 409 9.44 20.26 -4.48
C VAL A 409 8.25 19.75 -3.67
N ASP A 410 8.49 18.79 -2.77
CA ASP A 410 7.48 18.38 -1.81
C ASP A 410 7.61 19.17 -0.49
N GLU A 411 6.47 19.44 0.15
CA GLU A 411 6.41 20.09 1.45
C GLU A 411 5.71 19.16 2.44
N GLU A 412 6.48 18.48 3.30
CA GLU A 412 5.97 17.58 4.34
C GLU A 412 6.24 18.15 5.76
N PRO A 413 5.21 18.51 6.56
CA PRO A 413 3.79 18.57 6.20
C PRO A 413 3.46 19.81 5.37
N LEU A 414 2.45 19.70 4.49
CA LEU A 414 1.97 20.85 3.71
C LEU A 414 1.42 21.95 4.63
N ILE A 415 1.90 23.18 4.41
CA ILE A 415 1.54 24.41 5.14
C ILE A 415 1.05 25.49 4.16
N PRO A 416 0.44 26.59 4.64
CA PRO A 416 0.18 27.75 3.79
C PRO A 416 1.46 28.24 3.10
N MET A 417 1.39 28.51 1.79
CA MET A 417 2.59 28.86 1.02
C MET A 417 3.06 30.29 1.25
N SER A 418 2.23 31.14 1.85
CA SER A 418 2.60 32.54 2.08
C SER A 418 3.84 32.68 2.97
N GLY A 419 4.87 33.34 2.46
CA GLY A 419 6.15 33.58 3.15
C GLY A 419 7.14 32.42 3.11
N THR A 420 6.81 31.29 2.49
CA THR A 420 7.72 30.13 2.37
C THR A 420 8.85 30.40 1.37
N ILE A 421 9.88 29.54 1.37
CA ILE A 421 10.97 29.60 0.37
C ILE A 421 10.41 29.32 -1.03
N ILE A 422 9.41 28.43 -1.14
CA ILE A 422 8.76 28.08 -2.40
C ILE A 422 8.06 29.30 -2.99
N GLU A 423 7.30 30.05 -2.19
CA GLU A 423 6.65 31.28 -2.68
C GLU A 423 7.67 32.34 -3.12
N LYS A 424 8.75 32.52 -2.35
CA LYS A 424 9.83 33.44 -2.75
C LYS A 424 10.46 33.05 -4.08
N TYR A 425 10.72 31.76 -4.29
CA TYR A 425 11.25 31.26 -5.55
C TYR A 425 10.32 31.58 -6.74
N TRP A 426 9.00 31.37 -6.59
CA TRP A 426 8.02 31.78 -7.61
C TRP A 426 7.98 33.30 -7.83
N LEU A 427 8.06 34.09 -6.75
CA LEU A 427 8.14 35.55 -6.84
C LEU A 427 9.41 36.01 -7.55
N ASP A 428 10.51 35.28 -7.46
CA ASP A 428 11.76 35.60 -8.16
C ASP A 428 11.75 35.14 -9.64
N GLY A 429 10.64 34.56 -10.12
CA GLY A 429 10.45 34.08 -11.49
C GLY A 429 10.84 32.62 -11.68
N GLY A 430 11.26 31.93 -10.61
CA GLY A 430 11.47 30.50 -10.59
C GLY A 430 10.17 29.73 -10.84
N ARG A 431 10.29 28.56 -11.47
CA ARG A 431 9.15 27.67 -11.76
C ARG A 431 9.49 26.30 -11.22
N ILE A 432 8.57 25.73 -10.45
CA ILE A 432 8.69 24.40 -9.86
C ILE A 432 7.30 23.91 -9.48
N ALA A 433 7.05 22.62 -9.62
CA ALA A 433 5.80 22.01 -9.15
C ALA A 433 5.78 21.96 -7.63
N LEU A 434 4.65 22.33 -7.02
CA LEU A 434 4.39 22.03 -5.62
C LEU A 434 3.80 20.62 -5.52
N MET A 435 4.40 19.80 -4.66
CA MET A 435 3.90 18.47 -4.31
C MET A 435 3.81 18.31 -2.79
N ASN A 436 3.18 17.24 -2.36
CA ASN A 436 3.11 16.81 -0.97
C ASN A 436 3.31 15.29 -0.93
N SER A 437 3.98 14.81 0.11
CA SER A 437 4.32 13.41 0.28
C SER A 437 3.99 12.95 1.70
N VAL A 438 3.86 11.64 1.85
CA VAL A 438 3.63 11.01 3.16
C VAL A 438 4.92 10.45 3.76
N ASP A 439 5.99 10.31 2.96
CA ASP A 439 7.24 9.60 3.31
C ASP A 439 6.91 8.29 4.03
N LEU A 440 6.26 7.37 3.31
CA LEU A 440 5.53 6.27 3.93
C LEU A 440 6.48 5.26 4.57
N PHE A 441 6.58 5.25 5.90
CA PHE A 441 7.20 4.12 6.63
C PHE A 441 6.18 3.09 7.13
N GLY A 442 4.90 3.43 7.08
CA GLY A 442 3.87 2.42 7.31
C GLY A 442 2.45 2.89 7.16
N PHE A 443 1.52 1.93 7.09
CA PHE A 443 0.10 2.20 6.79
C PHE A 443 -0.49 3.31 7.64
N ARG A 444 -0.12 3.39 8.93
CA ARG A 444 -0.70 4.41 9.82
C ARG A 444 -0.35 5.85 9.39
N ARG A 445 0.82 6.07 8.80
CA ARG A 445 1.28 7.41 8.37
C ARG A 445 0.34 8.02 7.32
N ILE A 446 -0.20 7.21 6.41
CA ILE A 446 -1.17 7.70 5.41
C ILE A 446 -2.52 8.08 6.01
N LEU A 447 -2.90 7.47 7.15
CA LEU A 447 -4.14 7.81 7.85
C LEU A 447 -4.00 9.09 8.69
N ASP A 448 -2.81 9.32 9.24
CA ASP A 448 -2.52 10.48 10.08
C ASP A 448 -2.10 11.72 9.26
N ASN A 449 -1.53 11.50 8.08
CA ASN A 449 -1.19 12.51 7.09
C ASN A 449 -1.56 12.03 5.68
N PRO A 450 -2.84 12.13 5.27
CA PRO A 450 -3.30 11.75 3.92
C PRO A 450 -2.85 12.81 2.89
N ALA A 451 -1.55 12.86 2.65
CA ALA A 451 -0.91 13.64 1.60
C ALA A 451 -1.35 13.11 0.23
N VAL A 452 -1.68 14.02 -0.67
CA VAL A 452 -2.13 13.71 -2.03
C VAL A 452 -1.71 14.81 -2.99
N ASN A 453 -1.41 14.41 -4.23
CA ASN A 453 -1.21 15.32 -5.34
C ASN A 453 -2.31 15.05 -6.37
N PHE A 454 -3.05 16.07 -6.78
CA PHE A 454 -3.94 15.98 -7.93
C PHE A 454 -3.13 16.34 -9.17
N VAL A 455 -2.84 15.34 -10.00
CA VAL A 455 -2.01 15.49 -11.21
C VAL A 455 -2.88 15.48 -12.46
N TYR A 456 -2.67 16.43 -13.38
CA TYR A 456 -3.40 16.52 -14.64
C TYR A 456 -2.60 15.88 -15.77
N LEU A 457 -3.20 14.91 -16.45
CA LEU A 457 -2.55 14.21 -17.57
C LEU A 457 -2.98 14.76 -18.95
N ASN A 458 -3.65 15.92 -18.99
CA ASN A 458 -4.09 16.57 -20.22
C ASN A 458 -4.90 15.66 -21.19
N GLY A 459 -5.78 14.82 -20.63
CA GLY A 459 -6.59 13.87 -21.40
C GLY A 459 -5.87 12.60 -21.85
N GLU A 460 -4.57 12.44 -21.53
CA GLU A 460 -3.81 11.22 -21.76
C GLU A 460 -4.24 10.12 -20.77
N LYS A 461 -4.10 8.86 -21.19
CA LYS A 461 -4.27 7.72 -20.29
C LYS A 461 -3.14 7.69 -19.26
N PRO A 462 -3.40 7.33 -18.00
CA PRO A 462 -2.35 7.16 -17.01
C PRO A 462 -1.34 6.10 -17.43
N CYS A 463 -0.10 6.56 -17.62
CA CYS A 463 1.08 5.73 -17.70
C CYS A 463 2.26 6.50 -17.07
N ARG A 464 3.42 5.83 -16.96
CA ARG A 464 4.66 6.47 -16.49
C ARG A 464 4.94 7.78 -17.22
N ASP A 465 4.95 7.75 -18.55
CA ASP A 465 5.34 8.91 -19.37
C ASP A 465 4.39 10.10 -19.20
N SER A 466 3.08 9.86 -19.19
CA SER A 466 2.09 10.92 -19.00
C SER A 466 2.22 11.55 -17.61
N VAL A 467 2.51 10.75 -16.58
CA VAL A 467 2.67 11.25 -15.21
C VAL A 467 3.95 12.05 -15.06
N VAL A 468 5.08 11.54 -15.56
CA VAL A 468 6.35 12.28 -15.53
C VAL A 468 6.22 13.60 -16.29
N LYS A 469 5.62 13.57 -17.49
CA LYS A 469 5.37 14.77 -18.29
C LYS A 469 4.52 15.79 -17.53
N ALA A 470 3.46 15.35 -16.85
CA ALA A 470 2.62 16.22 -16.04
C ALA A 470 3.39 16.87 -14.88
N ILE A 471 4.22 16.11 -14.16
CA ILE A 471 5.05 16.64 -13.06
C ILE A 471 6.05 17.68 -13.60
N ARG A 472 6.76 17.36 -14.70
CA ARG A 472 7.71 18.28 -15.34
C ARG A 472 7.08 19.54 -15.92
N ASN A 473 5.81 19.47 -16.31
CA ASN A 473 5.02 20.64 -16.72
C ASN A 473 4.39 21.37 -15.51
N HIS A 474 4.64 20.89 -14.30
CA HIS A 474 4.11 21.43 -13.04
C HIS A 474 2.58 21.37 -12.91
N HIS A 475 1.95 20.43 -13.62
CA HIS A 475 0.50 20.23 -13.68
C HIS A 475 -0.06 19.53 -12.43
N THR A 476 0.15 20.14 -11.27
CA THR A 476 -0.14 19.56 -9.94
C THR A 476 -0.89 20.51 -9.00
N ILE A 477 -1.69 19.93 -8.11
CA ILE A 477 -2.20 20.56 -6.89
C ILE A 477 -1.76 19.67 -5.72
N ALA A 478 -0.98 20.23 -4.81
CA ALA A 478 -0.60 19.55 -3.58
C ALA A 478 -1.72 19.72 -2.54
N ALA A 479 -2.05 18.65 -1.82
CA ALA A 479 -3.04 18.72 -0.75
C ALA A 479 -2.78 17.73 0.38
N ALA A 480 -3.38 18.01 1.53
CA ALA A 480 -3.50 17.10 2.66
C ALA A 480 -4.92 17.19 3.20
N TRP A 481 -5.56 16.04 3.43
CA TRP A 481 -6.96 15.95 3.89
C TRP A 481 -8.01 16.42 2.87
N PHE A 482 -7.73 16.29 1.58
CA PHE A 482 -8.68 16.55 0.50
C PHE A 482 -9.00 15.27 -0.29
N ASN A 483 -10.28 15.05 -0.55
CA ASN A 483 -10.78 13.98 -1.40
C ASN A 483 -10.80 14.38 -2.87
N GLU A 484 -11.03 15.66 -3.18
CA GLU A 484 -11.04 16.17 -4.54
C GLU A 484 -10.46 17.59 -4.53
N ALA A 485 -9.70 17.95 -5.56
CA ALA A 485 -9.31 19.31 -5.84
C ALA A 485 -9.14 19.49 -7.34
N ASP A 486 -9.63 20.61 -7.87
CA ASP A 486 -9.54 20.99 -9.25
C ASP A 486 -9.48 22.52 -9.36
N VAL A 487 -8.47 23.02 -10.07
CA VAL A 487 -8.28 24.45 -10.31
C VAL A 487 -7.88 24.65 -11.76
N THR A 488 -8.58 25.53 -12.48
CA THR A 488 -8.25 25.89 -13.87
C THR A 488 -8.43 27.38 -14.09
N LEU A 489 -7.67 27.96 -15.00
CA LEU A 489 -7.81 29.35 -15.44
C LEU A 489 -8.13 29.36 -16.93
N ASN A 490 -9.37 29.67 -17.32
CA ASN A 490 -9.83 29.57 -18.73
C ASN A 490 -9.54 28.22 -19.41
N GLY A 491 -9.51 27.12 -18.65
CA GLY A 491 -9.15 25.79 -19.17
C GLY A 491 -7.65 25.48 -19.16
N HIS A 492 -6.77 26.45 -18.88
CA HIS A 492 -5.37 26.20 -18.55
C HIS A 492 -5.25 25.46 -17.23
N LEU A 493 -4.15 24.72 -17.10
CA LEU A 493 -3.80 23.90 -15.95
C LEU A 493 -2.80 24.63 -15.04
N PRO A 494 -2.78 24.34 -13.73
CA PRO A 494 -1.71 24.80 -12.85
C PRO A 494 -0.34 24.53 -13.47
N GLY A 495 0.62 25.45 -13.39
CA GLY A 495 1.92 25.32 -14.03
C GLY A 495 2.03 25.89 -15.45
N ASP A 496 0.90 26.11 -16.14
CA ASP A 496 0.91 26.73 -17.47
C ASP A 496 1.38 28.19 -17.42
N VAL A 497 1.91 28.64 -18.55
CA VAL A 497 2.34 30.02 -18.79
C VAL A 497 1.27 30.73 -19.62
N ILE A 498 0.79 31.87 -19.14
CA ILE A 498 -0.37 32.56 -19.68
C ILE A 498 -0.02 34.04 -19.85
N THR A 499 -0.50 34.67 -20.93
CA THR A 499 -0.33 36.12 -21.07
C THR A 499 -1.13 36.86 -20.01
N ARG A 500 -0.61 37.99 -19.53
CA ARG A 500 -1.34 38.81 -18.55
C ARG A 500 -2.70 39.27 -19.07
N GLU A 501 -2.80 39.64 -20.35
CA GLU A 501 -4.06 40.06 -20.97
C GLU A 501 -5.11 38.95 -20.96
N GLU A 502 -4.70 37.71 -21.26
CA GLU A 502 -5.60 36.56 -21.19
C GLU A 502 -6.07 36.29 -19.77
N ALA A 503 -5.15 36.35 -18.79
CA ALA A 503 -5.48 36.16 -17.38
C ALA A 503 -6.41 37.26 -16.85
N GLU A 504 -6.18 38.54 -17.20
CA GLU A 504 -7.02 39.68 -16.81
C GLU A 504 -8.47 39.55 -17.31
N ASN A 505 -8.67 38.89 -18.45
CA ASN A 505 -10.00 38.63 -18.99
C ASN A 505 -10.57 37.26 -18.59
N GLY A 506 -9.83 36.50 -17.77
CA GLY A 506 -10.14 35.13 -17.42
C GLY A 506 -10.94 34.92 -16.14
N VAL A 507 -11.28 33.66 -15.94
CA VAL A 507 -11.99 33.15 -14.77
C VAL A 507 -11.21 31.98 -14.19
N VAL A 508 -10.95 32.05 -12.88
CA VAL A 508 -10.42 30.91 -12.11
C VAL A 508 -11.60 30.08 -11.64
N SER A 509 -11.69 28.83 -12.11
CA SER A 509 -12.65 27.84 -11.62
C SER A 509 -11.99 27.00 -10.53
N ILE A 510 -12.66 26.85 -9.39
CA ILE A 510 -12.16 26.16 -8.20
C ILE A 510 -13.21 25.17 -7.73
N SER A 511 -12.86 23.89 -7.67
CA SER A 511 -13.64 22.85 -7.02
C SER A 511 -12.80 22.04 -6.04
N ALA A 512 -13.31 21.78 -4.85
CA ALA A 512 -12.61 20.95 -3.87
C ALA A 512 -13.59 20.28 -2.89
N GLU A 513 -13.21 19.10 -2.40
CA GLU A 513 -13.89 18.41 -1.31
C GLU A 513 -12.86 18.04 -0.22
N ILE A 514 -13.10 18.50 1.01
CA ILE A 514 -12.27 18.14 2.17
C ILE A 514 -12.69 16.77 2.71
N THR A 515 -11.73 15.92 3.09
CA THR A 515 -11.98 14.59 3.65
C THR A 515 -12.67 14.68 5.02
N LYS A 516 -12.29 15.67 5.84
CA LYS A 516 -12.79 15.83 7.22
C LYS A 516 -12.96 17.31 7.58
N GLY A 517 -14.08 17.63 8.21
CA GLY A 517 -14.40 19.01 8.62
C GLY A 517 -15.02 19.81 7.48
N VAL A 518 -14.74 21.12 7.45
CA VAL A 518 -15.21 22.05 6.41
C VAL A 518 -14.05 22.85 5.84
N ILE A 519 -14.20 23.29 4.59
CA ILE A 519 -13.36 24.29 3.95
C ILE A 519 -13.73 25.64 4.56
N LYS A 520 -12.86 26.14 5.43
CA LYS A 520 -13.04 27.37 6.18
C LYS A 520 -12.76 28.59 5.31
N GLU A 521 -11.77 28.50 4.43
CA GLU A 521 -11.28 29.62 3.65
C GLU A 521 -10.79 29.18 2.27
N VAL A 522 -11.08 29.98 1.25
CA VAL A 522 -10.49 29.86 -0.10
C VAL A 522 -9.86 31.20 -0.45
N ARG A 523 -8.60 31.17 -0.89
CA ARG A 523 -7.80 32.34 -1.24
C ARG A 523 -7.30 32.22 -2.67
N VAL A 524 -7.43 33.28 -3.45
CA VAL A 524 -6.74 33.43 -4.73
C VAL A 524 -5.68 34.51 -4.57
N TYR A 525 -4.45 34.14 -4.88
CA TYR A 525 -3.27 34.98 -4.82
C TYR A 525 -2.91 35.45 -6.21
N SER A 526 -2.42 36.68 -6.29
CA SER A 526 -1.70 37.24 -7.42
C SER A 526 -0.34 37.71 -6.93
N GLY A 527 0.72 36.97 -7.25
CA GLY A 527 2.00 37.14 -6.56
C GLY A 527 1.83 36.89 -5.05
N ALA A 528 2.29 37.83 -4.21
CA ALA A 528 2.15 37.74 -2.75
C ALA A 528 0.78 38.24 -2.24
N ASP A 529 0.01 38.93 -3.07
CA ASP A 529 -1.22 39.61 -2.66
C ASP A 529 -2.44 38.68 -2.78
N VAL A 530 -3.29 38.65 -1.76
CA VAL A 530 -4.60 37.99 -1.82
C VAL A 530 -5.58 38.89 -2.58
N ILE A 531 -5.96 38.50 -3.79
CA ILE A 531 -6.89 39.25 -4.65
C ILE A 531 -8.35 38.80 -4.50
N PHE A 532 -8.57 37.61 -3.94
CA PHE A 532 -9.89 37.12 -3.59
C PHE A 532 -9.83 36.25 -2.33
N LYS A 533 -10.86 36.36 -1.50
CA LYS A 533 -11.03 35.56 -0.29
C LYS A 533 -12.50 35.24 -0.06
N ALA A 534 -12.79 33.97 0.20
CA ALA A 534 -14.11 33.48 0.59
C ALA A 534 -14.03 32.62 1.85
N THR A 535 -15.12 32.57 2.61
CA THR A 535 -15.24 31.71 3.81
C THR A 535 -16.44 30.77 3.68
N PRO A 536 -16.33 29.69 2.90
CA PRO A 536 -17.48 28.87 2.51
C PRO A 536 -18.15 28.17 3.70
N GLY A 537 -17.37 27.62 4.63
CA GLY A 537 -17.89 26.86 5.77
C GLY A 537 -18.59 25.56 5.38
N THR A 538 -18.26 25.00 4.21
CA THR A 538 -18.87 23.80 3.64
C THR A 538 -17.84 22.71 3.40
N LYS A 539 -18.26 21.44 3.32
CA LYS A 539 -17.36 20.32 2.99
C LYS A 539 -16.83 20.40 1.55
N THR A 540 -17.67 20.91 0.65
CA THR A 540 -17.38 21.04 -0.78
C THR A 540 -17.46 22.50 -1.22
N VAL A 541 -16.63 22.88 -2.16
CA VAL A 541 -16.70 24.18 -2.85
C VAL A 541 -16.75 23.96 -4.35
N ASN A 542 -17.50 24.82 -5.03
CA ASN A 542 -17.48 25.01 -6.47
C ASN A 542 -17.71 26.50 -6.72
N MET A 543 -16.69 27.21 -7.18
CA MET A 543 -16.73 28.65 -7.36
C MET A 543 -15.96 29.11 -8.58
N GLU A 544 -16.38 30.25 -9.12
CA GLU A 544 -15.72 30.95 -10.21
C GLU A 544 -15.30 32.34 -9.72
N VAL A 545 -14.05 32.70 -9.98
CA VAL A 545 -13.48 34.00 -9.60
C VAL A 545 -13.05 34.72 -10.87
N PRO A 546 -13.86 35.68 -11.37
CA PRO A 546 -13.45 36.53 -12.49
C PRO A 546 -12.26 37.42 -12.09
N LEU A 547 -11.22 37.44 -12.91
CA LEU A 547 -10.01 38.23 -12.65
C LEU A 547 -10.11 39.67 -13.20
N LYS A 548 -11.16 39.97 -13.96
CA LYS A 548 -11.37 41.27 -14.59
C LYS A 548 -11.40 42.41 -13.59
N GLY A 549 -10.48 43.35 -13.77
CA GLY A 549 -10.34 44.54 -12.93
C GLY A 549 -9.55 44.31 -11.63
N LEU A 550 -9.04 43.10 -11.39
CA LEU A 550 -8.09 42.83 -10.32
C LEU A 550 -6.67 43.16 -10.78
N LYS A 551 -5.81 43.57 -9.84
CA LYS A 551 -4.40 43.83 -10.12
C LYS A 551 -3.65 42.50 -10.16
N LEU A 552 -3.20 42.11 -11.34
CA LEU A 552 -2.46 40.87 -11.54
C LEU A 552 -0.94 41.13 -11.52
N ASP A 553 -0.19 40.23 -10.88
CA ASP A 553 1.26 40.28 -10.72
C ASP A 553 1.84 38.86 -10.72
N LYS A 554 2.91 38.66 -11.50
CA LYS A 554 3.73 37.43 -11.67
C LYS A 554 3.02 36.09 -11.93
N TYR A 555 2.06 35.70 -11.12
CA TYR A 555 1.32 34.43 -11.21
C TYR A 555 -0.05 34.52 -10.53
N ILE A 556 -0.92 33.54 -10.80
CA ILE A 556 -2.11 33.23 -9.99
C ILE A 556 -1.91 31.92 -9.21
N ARG A 557 -2.24 31.88 -7.92
CA ARG A 557 -2.24 30.64 -7.11
C ARG A 557 -3.54 30.53 -6.32
N VAL A 558 -4.05 29.31 -6.14
CA VAL A 558 -5.23 29.05 -5.30
C VAL A 558 -4.83 28.24 -4.08
N GLU A 559 -5.36 28.63 -2.92
CA GLU A 559 -5.33 27.84 -1.69
C GLU A 559 -6.74 27.63 -1.15
N ALA A 560 -7.01 26.43 -0.61
CA ALA A 560 -8.19 26.18 0.22
C ALA A 560 -7.74 25.56 1.54
N GLU A 561 -8.22 26.14 2.65
CA GLU A 561 -7.83 25.77 4.01
C GLU A 561 -9.05 25.28 4.80
N GLY A 562 -8.86 24.18 5.52
CA GLY A 562 -9.84 23.60 6.41
C GLY A 562 -9.80 24.21 7.82
N GLU A 563 -10.36 23.48 8.78
CA GLU A 563 -10.41 23.92 10.19
C GLU A 563 -9.05 23.85 10.89
N LYS A 564 -8.13 23.04 10.38
CA LYS A 564 -6.75 22.92 10.86
C LYS A 564 -5.81 23.37 9.75
N GLU A 565 -4.71 24.01 10.13
CA GLU A 565 -3.71 24.55 9.20
C GLU A 565 -3.15 23.50 8.22
N ARG A 566 -3.01 22.24 8.67
CA ARG A 566 -2.55 21.11 7.83
C ARG A 566 -3.62 20.57 6.88
N TYR A 567 -4.86 21.05 6.98
CA TYR A 567 -5.92 20.65 6.06
C TYR A 567 -5.93 21.68 4.96
N ILE A 568 -5.06 21.49 3.98
CA ILE A 568 -4.81 22.50 2.96
C ILE A 568 -4.65 21.86 1.60
N MET A 569 -5.13 22.55 0.57
CA MET A 569 -4.71 22.36 -0.81
C MET A 569 -4.07 23.65 -1.32
N ALA A 570 -3.04 23.52 -2.14
CA ALA A 570 -2.36 24.62 -2.81
C ALA A 570 -2.05 24.19 -4.25
N SER A 571 -2.51 24.99 -5.22
CA SER A 571 -2.15 24.75 -6.62
C SER A 571 -0.69 25.15 -6.85
N THR A 572 -0.01 24.48 -7.79
CA THR A 572 1.10 25.14 -8.47
C THR A 572 0.57 26.44 -9.14
N PRO A 573 1.35 27.53 -9.22
CA PRO A 573 0.85 28.76 -9.83
C PRO A 573 0.60 28.63 -11.34
N PHE A 574 -0.34 29.41 -11.86
CA PHE A 574 -0.40 29.79 -13.28
C PHE A 574 0.55 30.96 -13.48
N PHE A 575 1.61 30.78 -14.26
CA PHE A 575 2.67 31.79 -14.41
C PHE A 575 2.33 32.78 -15.52
N PHE A 576 2.77 34.03 -15.38
CA PHE A 576 2.66 35.01 -16.45
C PHE A 576 3.94 35.07 -17.31
N GLU A 577 3.77 35.35 -18.61
CA GLU A 577 4.86 35.68 -19.54
C GLU A 577 5.60 36.98 -19.18
#